data_AF-E6YLQ4-F1
#
_entry.id   AF-E6YLQ4-F1
#
_cell.length_a   1.000
_cell.length_b   1.000
_cell.length_c   1.000
_cell.angle_alpha   90.00
_cell.angle_beta   90.00
_cell.angle_gamma   90.00
#
_symmetry.space_group_name_H-M   'P 1'
#
loop_
_entity.id
_entity.type
_entity.pdbx_description
1 polymer ?
#
loop_
_entity_poly.entity_id
_entity_poly.type
_entity_poly.pdbx_seq_one_letter_code
_entity_poly.pdbx_strand_id
1 'polypeptide(L)'
;MFFWLGVALFVDGIDGPIARKLDIKCVLPTWSGEILDNIIDYITYVLIPAFALYQSGFMNPRLSFILSAIIIISSAIYYADTGMKTEENFFKGFPVVWNMIVFMLFVLRPGEYVTFIIISLSAIISFLPIYFIHPVRVIRLRVLNFLIFLIWCCFGIAALFHQLNAPNWIKIGISISGFYIYCIGAVMQFFPKLGVKNKKK
;
A
#
# COMPACT_ATOMS: atom_id res chain seq x y z
N MET A 1 -15.31 9.47 -0.45
CA MET A 1 -14.28 8.73 -1.19
C MET A 1 -13.34 7.96 -0.26
N PHE A 2 -12.53 8.59 0.60
CA PHE A 2 -11.58 7.84 1.45
C PHE A 2 -12.20 6.85 2.44
N PHE A 3 -13.42 7.10 2.93
CA PHE A 3 -14.15 6.12 3.73
C PHE A 3 -14.38 4.81 2.95
N TRP A 4 -14.77 4.91 1.67
CA TRP A 4 -14.95 3.76 0.79
C TRP A 4 -13.64 3.06 0.46
N LEU A 5 -12.51 3.78 0.36
CA LEU A 5 -11.18 3.17 0.25
C LEU A 5 -10.82 2.37 1.51
N GLY A 6 -11.19 2.86 2.69
CA GLY A 6 -11.02 2.12 3.95
C GLY A 6 -11.89 0.86 4.00
N VAL A 7 -13.14 0.94 3.53
CA VAL A 7 -14.01 -0.24 3.40
C VAL A 7 -13.44 -1.24 2.38
N ALA A 8 -12.95 -0.77 1.23
CA ALA A 8 -12.33 -1.64 0.22
C ALA A 8 -11.12 -2.39 0.79
N LEU A 9 -10.23 -1.70 1.51
CA LEU A 9 -9.09 -2.30 2.20
C LEU A 9 -9.51 -3.37 3.23
N PHE A 10 -10.64 -3.16 3.91
CA PHE A 10 -11.18 -4.15 4.84
C PHE A 10 -11.72 -5.39 4.11
N VAL A 11 -12.41 -5.22 2.98
CA VAL A 11 -12.93 -6.31 2.16
C VAL A 11 -11.78 -7.15 1.56
N ASP A 12 -10.75 -6.51 1.01
CA ASP A 12 -9.53 -7.13 0.48
C ASP A 12 -8.76 -7.93 1.56
N GLY A 13 -8.79 -7.47 2.81
CA GLY A 13 -8.22 -8.24 3.93
C GLY A 13 -8.93 -9.59 4.19
N ILE A 14 -10.19 -9.73 3.77
CA ILE A 14 -11.10 -10.83 4.15
C ILE A 14 -11.36 -11.79 2.99
N ASP A 15 -11.39 -11.33 1.75
CA ASP A 15 -11.74 -12.15 0.58
C ASP A 15 -10.75 -13.31 0.35
N GLY A 16 -9.44 -13.08 0.49
CA GLY A 16 -8.41 -14.09 0.31
C GLY A 16 -8.51 -15.25 1.31
N PRO A 17 -8.68 -14.98 2.62
CA PRO A 17 -9.00 -16.02 3.61
C PRO A 17 -10.28 -16.80 3.30
N ILE A 18 -11.35 -16.13 2.88
CA ILE A 18 -12.62 -16.78 2.51
C ILE A 18 -12.42 -17.68 1.27
N ALA A 19 -11.76 -17.16 0.24
CA ALA A 19 -11.48 -17.88 -1.00
C ALA A 19 -10.69 -19.17 -0.76
N ARG A 20 -9.73 -19.13 0.17
CA ARG A 20 -8.95 -20.31 0.59
C ARG A 20 -9.78 -21.31 1.39
N LYS A 21 -10.71 -20.85 2.24
CA LYS A 21 -11.58 -21.72 3.03
C LYS A 21 -12.61 -22.45 2.17
N LEU A 22 -13.07 -21.81 1.10
CA LEU A 22 -14.06 -22.36 0.16
C LEU A 22 -13.45 -23.17 -1.00
N ASP A 23 -12.12 -23.27 -1.06
CA ASP A 23 -11.37 -23.93 -2.13
C ASP A 23 -11.87 -23.54 -3.52
N ILE A 24 -11.95 -22.23 -3.78
CA ILE A 24 -12.53 -21.67 -5.02
C ILE A 24 -11.88 -22.25 -6.28
N LYS A 25 -10.59 -22.64 -6.23
CA LYS A 25 -9.91 -23.27 -7.36
C LYS A 25 -10.52 -24.62 -7.73
N CYS A 26 -11.06 -25.37 -6.77
CA CYS A 26 -11.77 -26.61 -7.03
C CYS A 26 -13.21 -26.36 -7.50
N VAL A 27 -13.88 -25.33 -6.96
CA VAL A 27 -15.28 -25.01 -7.30
C VAL A 27 -15.41 -24.34 -8.67
N LEU A 28 -14.49 -23.43 -9.02
CA LEU A 28 -14.48 -22.65 -10.24
C LEU A 28 -13.11 -22.74 -10.95
N PRO A 29 -12.75 -23.91 -11.49
CA PRO A 29 -11.40 -24.18 -12.02
C PRO A 29 -11.05 -23.34 -13.26
N THR A 30 -12.04 -22.80 -13.97
CA THR A 30 -11.86 -21.96 -15.16
C THR A 30 -11.70 -20.47 -14.84
N TRP A 31 -11.79 -20.07 -13.57
CA TRP A 31 -11.71 -18.68 -13.14
C TRP A 31 -10.41 -18.41 -12.39
N SER A 32 -9.66 -17.38 -12.82
CA SER A 32 -8.47 -16.94 -12.12
C SER A 32 -8.82 -15.88 -11.09
N GLY A 33 -8.91 -16.29 -9.82
CA GLY A 33 -9.07 -15.35 -8.69
C GLY A 33 -7.92 -14.35 -8.59
N GLU A 34 -6.70 -14.74 -8.95
CA GLU A 34 -5.52 -13.87 -8.92
C GLU A 34 -5.58 -12.74 -9.97
N ILE A 35 -6.06 -13.04 -11.18
CA ILE A 35 -6.24 -12.01 -12.21
C ILE A 35 -7.34 -11.04 -11.78
N LEU A 36 -8.44 -11.57 -11.24
CA LEU A 36 -9.54 -10.73 -10.76
C LEU A 36 -9.09 -9.80 -9.62
N ASP A 37 -8.34 -10.34 -8.66
CA ASP A 37 -7.71 -9.62 -7.54
C ASP A 37 -6.84 -8.46 -8.06
N ASN A 38 -5.91 -8.75 -8.98
CA ASN A 38 -5.05 -7.74 -9.58
C ASN A 38 -5.84 -6.62 -10.30
N ILE A 39 -6.95 -6.94 -10.97
CA ILE A 39 -7.81 -5.94 -11.64
C ILE A 39 -8.48 -5.03 -10.60
N ILE A 40 -9.05 -5.61 -9.55
CA ILE A 40 -9.74 -4.86 -8.49
C ILE A 40 -8.73 -4.01 -7.71
N ASP A 41 -7.57 -4.55 -7.38
CA ASP A 41 -6.47 -3.82 -6.75
C ASP A 41 -6.00 -2.66 -7.62
N TYR A 42 -5.84 -2.87 -8.93
CA TYR A 42 -5.44 -1.79 -9.83
C TYR A 42 -6.46 -0.64 -9.80
N ILE A 43 -7.75 -0.95 -9.83
CA ILE A 43 -8.80 0.09 -9.78
C ILE A 43 -8.79 0.80 -8.43
N THR A 44 -8.72 0.05 -7.33
CA THR A 44 -8.91 0.58 -5.98
C THR A 44 -7.66 1.23 -5.40
N TYR A 45 -6.48 0.67 -5.66
CA TYR A 45 -5.20 1.11 -5.12
C TYR A 45 -4.43 2.01 -6.06
N VAL A 46 -4.75 2.06 -7.35
CA VAL A 46 -4.06 2.93 -8.33
C VAL A 46 -4.99 3.98 -8.88
N LEU A 47 -6.06 3.57 -9.55
CA LEU A 47 -6.89 4.47 -10.34
C LEU A 47 -7.65 5.46 -9.45
N ILE A 48 -8.33 4.98 -8.40
CA ILE A 48 -9.07 5.86 -7.49
C ILE A 48 -8.12 6.86 -6.78
N PRO A 49 -6.95 6.47 -6.23
CA PRO A 49 -5.99 7.41 -5.66
C PRO A 49 -5.42 8.41 -6.67
N ALA A 50 -5.14 7.99 -7.90
CA ALA A 50 -4.71 8.90 -8.96
C ALA A 50 -5.80 9.91 -9.34
N PHE A 51 -7.05 9.46 -9.45
CA PHE A 51 -8.21 10.31 -9.69
C PHE A 51 -8.43 11.29 -8.52
N ALA A 52 -8.33 10.79 -7.28
CA ALA A 52 -8.43 11.59 -6.07
C ALA A 52 -7.44 12.74 -6.08
N LEU A 53 -6.17 12.45 -6.37
CA LEU A 53 -5.11 13.45 -6.47
C LEU A 53 -5.48 14.51 -7.51
N TYR A 54 -5.82 14.08 -8.73
CA TYR A 54 -6.20 14.95 -9.85
C TYR A 54 -7.39 15.87 -9.55
N GLN A 55 -8.47 15.30 -9.01
CA GLN A 55 -9.74 16.02 -8.82
C GLN A 55 -9.76 16.90 -7.56
N SER A 56 -8.89 16.63 -6.58
CA SER A 56 -8.95 17.26 -5.27
C SER A 56 -8.62 18.75 -5.22
N GLY A 57 -7.97 19.29 -6.26
CA GLY A 57 -7.41 20.65 -6.22
C GLY A 57 -6.28 20.80 -5.20
N PHE A 58 -5.67 19.70 -4.74
CA PHE A 58 -4.59 19.70 -3.75
C PHE A 58 -3.32 20.40 -4.23
N MET A 59 -3.08 20.41 -5.56
CA MET A 59 -1.90 21.03 -6.16
C MET A 59 -2.22 21.62 -7.54
N ASN A 60 -1.24 22.32 -8.13
CA ASN A 60 -1.32 22.82 -9.50
C ASN A 60 -1.89 21.77 -10.47
N PRO A 61 -2.90 22.10 -11.30
CA PRO A 61 -3.56 21.15 -12.20
C PRO A 61 -2.60 20.41 -13.13
N ARG A 62 -1.54 21.07 -13.62
CA ARG A 62 -0.54 20.44 -14.49
C ARG A 62 0.29 19.40 -13.74
N LEU A 63 0.75 19.73 -12.53
CA LEU A 63 1.50 18.79 -11.70
C LEU A 63 0.63 17.61 -11.27
N SER A 64 -0.61 17.88 -10.87
CA SER A 64 -1.53 16.82 -10.48
C SER A 64 -1.80 15.85 -11.62
N PHE A 65 -2.01 16.36 -12.84
CA PHE A 65 -2.17 15.53 -14.03
C PHE A 65 -0.96 14.63 -14.28
N ILE A 66 0.25 15.20 -14.25
CA ILE A 66 1.50 14.47 -14.48
C ILE A 66 1.69 13.39 -13.41
N LEU A 67 1.49 13.72 -12.14
CA LEU A 67 1.66 12.76 -11.04
C LEU A 67 0.63 11.63 -11.10
N SER A 68 -0.63 11.93 -11.43
CA SER A 68 -1.66 10.91 -11.63
C SER A 68 -1.34 10.00 -12.81
N ALA A 69 -0.81 10.55 -13.93
CA ALA A 69 -0.35 9.75 -15.06
C ALA A 69 0.83 8.84 -14.68
N ILE A 70 1.81 9.36 -13.92
CA ILE A 70 2.94 8.57 -13.40
C ILE A 70 2.43 7.41 -12.56
N ILE A 71 1.49 7.66 -11.63
CA ILE A 71 0.89 6.62 -10.79
C ILE A 71 0.27 5.52 -11.66
N ILE A 72 -0.59 5.88 -12.60
CA ILE A 72 -1.31 4.90 -13.45
C ILE A 72 -0.32 4.09 -14.31
N ILE A 73 0.57 4.76 -15.05
CA ILE A 73 1.46 4.11 -16.01
C ILE A 73 2.50 3.22 -15.30
N SER A 74 3.16 3.73 -14.26
CA SER A 74 4.16 2.95 -13.52
C SER A 74 3.55 1.70 -12.88
N SER A 75 2.33 1.83 -12.36
CA SER A 75 1.61 0.72 -11.74
C SER A 75 1.23 -0.35 -12.75
N ALA A 76 0.76 0.03 -13.94
CA ALA A 76 0.39 -0.95 -14.97
C ALA A 76 1.60 -1.80 -15.39
N ILE A 77 2.77 -1.17 -15.51
CA ILE A 77 4.03 -1.86 -15.82
C ILE A 77 4.45 -2.75 -14.64
N TYR A 78 4.32 -2.27 -13.40
CA TYR A 78 4.63 -3.06 -12.20
C TYR A 78 3.78 -4.33 -12.08
N TYR A 79 2.47 -4.24 -12.32
CA TYR A 79 1.58 -5.42 -12.31
C TYR A 79 1.89 -6.43 -13.43
N ALA A 80 2.55 -6.00 -14.51
CA ALA A 80 3.02 -6.89 -15.56
C ALA A 80 4.33 -7.63 -15.20
N ASP A 81 5.03 -7.22 -14.13
CA ASP A 81 6.25 -7.89 -13.68
C ASP A 81 5.94 -9.18 -12.92
N THR A 82 6.28 -10.32 -13.52
CA THR A 82 6.11 -11.64 -12.90
C THR A 82 7.09 -11.90 -11.74
N GLY A 83 8.12 -11.06 -11.58
CA GLY A 83 9.12 -11.10 -10.52
C GLY A 83 8.81 -10.22 -9.31
N MET A 84 7.60 -9.66 -9.21
CA MET A 84 7.23 -8.71 -8.14
C MET A 84 7.20 -9.30 -6.73
N LYS A 85 7.07 -10.62 -6.56
CA LYS A 85 6.96 -11.30 -5.25
C LYS A 85 8.17 -12.21 -5.03
N THR A 86 8.80 -12.10 -3.87
CA THR A 86 9.90 -12.97 -3.44
C THR A 86 9.39 -14.25 -2.78
N GLU A 87 10.26 -15.25 -2.61
CA GLU A 87 9.93 -16.52 -1.93
C GLU A 87 9.44 -16.33 -0.49
N GLU A 88 9.96 -15.31 0.20
CA GLU A 88 9.53 -14.94 1.56
C GLU A 88 8.24 -14.08 1.57
N ASN A 89 7.58 -13.90 0.43
CA ASN A 89 6.39 -13.05 0.22
C ASN A 89 6.64 -11.54 0.45
N PHE A 90 7.88 -11.07 0.30
CA PHE A 90 8.11 -9.63 0.16
C PHE A 90 7.74 -9.19 -1.25
N PHE A 91 7.32 -7.95 -1.38
CA PHE A 91 7.25 -7.29 -2.67
C PHE A 91 8.63 -6.76 -3.04
N LYS A 92 9.06 -6.98 -4.28
CA LYS A 92 10.25 -6.39 -4.87
C LYS A 92 9.81 -5.10 -5.58
N GLY A 93 10.41 -3.98 -5.18
CA GLY A 93 9.96 -2.65 -5.56
C GLY A 93 8.72 -2.18 -4.77
N PHE A 94 8.43 -0.89 -4.86
CA PHE A 94 7.24 -0.30 -4.22
C PHE A 94 5.96 -0.98 -4.74
N PRO A 95 5.15 -1.61 -3.86
CA PRO A 95 4.05 -2.50 -4.26
C PRO A 95 2.78 -1.76 -4.66
N VAL A 96 2.90 -0.53 -5.20
CA VAL A 96 1.78 0.17 -5.83
C VAL A 96 0.61 0.45 -4.87
N VAL A 97 0.89 0.48 -3.56
CA VAL A 97 -0.08 0.81 -2.49
C VAL A 97 -0.35 2.32 -2.41
N TRP A 98 -0.73 2.94 -3.53
CA TRP A 98 -0.95 4.39 -3.65
C TRP A 98 -2.14 4.85 -2.82
N ASN A 99 -3.12 4.00 -2.55
CA ASN A 99 -4.19 4.29 -1.60
C ASN A 99 -3.63 4.75 -0.24
N MET A 100 -2.59 4.09 0.29
CA MET A 100 -1.97 4.45 1.56
C MET A 100 -1.19 5.76 1.44
N ILE A 101 -0.36 5.91 0.40
CA ILE A 101 0.45 7.13 0.18
C ILE A 101 -0.45 8.35 -0.02
N VAL A 102 -1.39 8.29 -0.97
CA VAL A 102 -2.30 9.38 -1.28
C VAL A 102 -3.16 9.72 -0.06
N PHE A 103 -3.66 8.72 0.66
CA PHE A 103 -4.38 8.99 1.91
C PHE A 103 -3.53 9.79 2.92
N MET A 104 -2.27 9.39 3.15
CA MET A 104 -1.37 10.15 4.03
C MET A 104 -1.10 11.56 3.51
N LEU A 105 -0.93 11.75 2.20
CA LEU A 105 -0.73 13.08 1.61
C LEU A 105 -1.92 14.01 1.89
N PHE A 106 -3.15 13.50 1.84
CA PHE A 106 -4.35 14.27 2.13
C PHE A 106 -4.53 14.61 3.63
N VAL A 107 -4.08 13.72 4.52
CA VAL A 107 -4.11 13.94 5.98
C VAL A 107 -3.00 14.93 6.39
N LEU A 108 -1.80 14.77 5.86
CA LEU A 108 -0.62 15.55 6.28
C LEU A 108 -0.53 16.91 5.58
N ARG A 109 -0.96 16.99 4.31
CA ARG A 109 -0.85 18.16 3.43
C ARG A 109 0.55 18.80 3.42
N PRO A 110 1.62 18.05 3.07
CA PRO A 110 3.00 18.52 3.18
C PRO A 110 3.42 19.55 2.11
N GLY A 111 2.50 19.97 1.24
CA GLY A 111 2.76 20.87 0.11
C GLY A 111 3.05 20.14 -1.21
N GLU A 112 3.01 20.90 -2.31
CA GLU A 112 3.08 20.34 -3.68
C GLU A 112 4.43 19.70 -3.97
N TYR A 113 5.55 20.35 -3.62
CA TYR A 113 6.90 19.85 -3.91
C TYR A 113 7.22 18.56 -3.16
N VAL A 114 6.86 18.48 -1.88
CA VAL A 114 7.07 17.26 -1.08
C VAL A 114 6.23 16.12 -1.65
N THR A 115 4.99 16.41 -2.04
CA THR A 115 4.11 15.43 -2.68
C THR A 115 4.67 14.92 -4.01
N PHE A 116 5.18 15.83 -4.84
CA PHE A 116 5.83 15.50 -6.10
C PHE A 116 7.03 14.56 -5.90
N ILE A 117 7.89 14.86 -4.91
CA ILE A 117 9.05 14.05 -4.59
C ILE A 117 8.62 12.66 -4.11
N ILE A 118 7.67 12.57 -3.19
CA ILE A 118 7.19 11.29 -2.64
C ILE A 118 6.63 10.41 -3.75
N ILE A 119 5.77 10.94 -4.61
CA ILE A 119 5.15 10.15 -5.69
C ILE A 119 6.19 9.72 -6.73
N SER A 120 7.02 10.64 -7.20
CA SER A 120 8.04 10.34 -8.21
C SER A 120 9.05 9.32 -7.69
N LEU A 121 9.51 9.48 -6.46
CA LEU A 121 10.45 8.55 -5.83
C LEU A 121 9.82 7.17 -5.63
N SER A 122 8.57 7.10 -5.16
CA SER A 122 7.87 5.81 -4.98
C SER A 122 7.69 5.07 -6.32
N ALA A 123 7.36 5.81 -7.39
CA ALA A 123 7.23 5.25 -8.74
C ALA A 123 8.57 4.73 -9.28
N ILE A 124 9.68 5.43 -9.00
CA ILE A 124 11.03 4.93 -9.35
C ILE A 124 11.35 3.67 -8.55
N ILE A 125 11.06 3.67 -7.26
CA ILE A 125 11.32 2.53 -6.37
C ILE A 125 10.52 1.28 -6.78
N SER A 126 9.36 1.41 -7.44
CA SER A 126 8.64 0.27 -8.04
C SER A 126 9.52 -0.61 -8.92
N PHE A 127 10.56 -0.06 -9.54
CA PHE A 127 11.45 -0.78 -10.45
C PHE A 127 12.82 -1.09 -9.86
N LEU A 128 13.03 -0.81 -8.57
CA LEU A 128 14.28 -1.12 -7.87
C LEU A 128 14.16 -2.43 -7.09
N PRO A 129 15.27 -3.17 -6.88
CA PRO A 129 15.28 -4.41 -6.10
C PRO A 129 15.24 -4.13 -4.58
N ILE A 130 14.30 -3.31 -4.12
CA ILE A 130 14.10 -2.94 -2.72
C ILE A 130 12.89 -3.72 -2.18
N TYR A 131 13.01 -4.35 -1.02
CA TYR A 131 11.92 -5.14 -0.47
C TYR A 131 10.91 -4.32 0.32
N PHE A 132 9.63 -4.62 0.13
CA PHE A 132 8.51 -4.08 0.89
C PHE A 132 7.74 -5.22 1.55
N ILE A 133 7.21 -4.96 2.76
CA ILE A 133 6.49 -6.00 3.50
C ILE A 133 5.04 -6.09 3.07
N HIS A 134 4.52 -7.30 3.05
CA HIS A 134 3.10 -7.53 3.21
C HIS A 134 2.77 -7.68 4.70
N PRO A 135 1.83 -6.91 5.28
CA PRO A 135 1.54 -6.92 6.73
C PRO A 135 1.17 -8.28 7.33
N VAL A 136 0.63 -9.19 6.51
CA VAL A 136 0.09 -10.49 6.96
C VAL A 136 0.90 -11.68 6.43
N ARG A 137 1.34 -11.62 5.16
CA ARG A 137 1.98 -12.77 4.49
C ARG A 137 3.42 -12.97 4.95
N VAL A 138 4.18 -11.89 5.17
CA VAL A 138 5.58 -11.98 5.65
C VAL A 138 5.59 -12.58 7.05
N ILE A 139 6.37 -13.65 7.25
CA ILE A 139 6.43 -14.40 8.52
C ILE A 139 7.28 -13.66 9.56
N ARG A 140 8.40 -13.09 9.11
CA ARG A 140 9.36 -12.37 9.94
C ARG A 140 8.70 -11.13 10.52
N LEU A 141 8.80 -10.95 11.84
CA LEU A 141 8.18 -9.84 12.59
C LEU A 141 6.67 -9.66 12.36
N ARG A 142 5.95 -10.69 11.87
CA ARG A 142 4.54 -10.59 11.47
C ARG A 142 3.65 -9.89 12.50
N VAL A 143 3.74 -10.31 13.77
CA VAL A 143 2.91 -9.74 14.84
C VAL A 143 3.19 -8.24 15.01
N LEU A 144 4.47 -7.84 15.03
CA LEU A 144 4.85 -6.44 15.15
C LEU A 144 4.38 -5.62 13.95
N ASN A 145 4.65 -6.09 12.73
CA ASN A 145 4.27 -5.41 11.49
C ASN A 145 2.76 -5.25 11.39
N PHE A 146 2.01 -6.29 11.74
CA PHE A 146 0.55 -6.27 11.76
C PHE A 146 0.00 -5.29 12.82
N LEU A 147 0.57 -5.26 14.03
CA LEU A 147 0.16 -4.32 15.06
C LEU A 147 0.43 -2.87 14.64
N ILE A 148 1.58 -2.59 14.02
CA ILE A 148 1.90 -1.25 13.52
C ILE A 148 0.96 -0.85 12.37
N PHE A 149 0.61 -1.79 11.49
CA PHE A 149 -0.42 -1.59 10.48
C PHE A 149 -1.79 -1.26 11.10
N LEU A 150 -2.21 -1.98 12.15
CA LEU A 150 -3.45 -1.67 12.87
C LEU A 150 -3.41 -0.28 13.52
N ILE A 151 -2.27 0.10 14.12
CA ILE A 151 -2.07 1.44 14.68
C ILE A 151 -2.23 2.51 13.58
N TRP A 152 -1.63 2.27 12.41
CA TRP A 152 -1.80 3.15 11.25
C TRP A 152 -3.27 3.26 10.82
N CYS A 153 -3.99 2.14 10.76
CA CYS A 153 -5.43 2.12 10.46
C CYS A 153 -6.24 2.89 11.51
N CYS A 154 -5.94 2.76 12.81
CA CYS A 154 -6.61 3.51 13.87
C CYS A 154 -6.41 5.03 13.71
N PHE A 155 -5.18 5.47 13.43
CA PHE A 155 -4.92 6.88 13.14
C PHE A 155 -5.61 7.34 11.85
N GLY A 156 -5.67 6.49 10.82
CA GLY A 156 -6.38 6.77 9.59
C GLY A 156 -7.88 6.94 9.79
N ILE A 157 -8.52 6.04 10.54
CA ILE A 157 -9.93 6.15 10.92
C ILE A 157 -10.18 7.44 11.71
N ALA A 158 -9.31 7.75 12.68
CA ALA A 158 -9.42 8.98 13.46
C ALA A 158 -9.29 10.22 12.55
N ALA A 159 -8.38 10.21 11.58
CA ALA A 159 -8.23 11.29 10.60
C ALA A 159 -9.48 11.45 9.72
N LEU A 160 -10.16 10.35 9.36
CA LEU A 160 -11.43 10.39 8.62
C LEU A 160 -12.55 11.06 9.44
N PHE A 161 -12.66 10.76 10.75
CA PHE A 161 -13.62 11.43 11.63
C PHE A 161 -13.36 12.94 11.75
N HIS A 162 -12.10 13.36 11.65
CA HIS A 162 -11.71 14.77 11.56
C HIS A 162 -11.81 15.37 10.14
N GLN A 163 -12.47 14.69 9.19
CA GLN A 163 -12.60 15.14 7.80
C GLN A 163 -11.24 15.48 7.16
N LEU A 164 -10.20 14.70 7.48
CA LEU A 164 -8.81 14.87 7.04
C LEU A 164 -8.10 16.11 7.59
N ASN A 165 -8.76 16.94 8.42
CA ASN A 165 -8.13 18.03 9.17
C ASN A 165 -7.75 17.57 10.59
N ALA A 166 -6.88 16.57 10.66
CA ALA A 166 -6.55 15.90 11.91
C ALA A 166 -5.60 16.75 12.80
N PRO A 167 -5.72 16.66 14.14
CA PRO A 167 -4.78 17.29 15.07
C PRO A 167 -3.36 16.70 14.93
N ASN A 168 -2.36 17.45 15.40
CA ASN A 168 -0.94 17.11 15.20
C ASN A 168 -0.55 15.73 15.73
N TRP A 169 -1.13 15.26 16.84
CA TRP A 169 -0.83 13.93 17.37
C TRP A 169 -1.28 12.79 16.44
N ILE A 170 -2.38 12.95 15.71
CA ILE A 170 -2.83 11.99 14.69
C ILE A 170 -1.89 12.04 13.48
N LYS A 171 -1.53 13.24 13.04
CA LYS A 171 -0.56 13.43 11.94
C LYS A 171 0.79 12.78 12.26
N ILE A 172 1.30 12.98 13.47
CA ILE A 172 2.55 12.35 13.93
C ILE A 172 2.38 10.82 13.99
N GLY A 173 1.28 10.33 14.56
CA GLY A 173 1.00 8.90 14.67
C GLY A 173 0.93 8.19 13.32
N ILE A 174 0.18 8.75 12.36
CA ILE A 174 0.07 8.19 11.01
C ILE A 174 1.38 8.30 10.24
N SER A 175 2.15 9.39 10.40
CA SER A 175 3.46 9.53 9.78
C SER A 175 4.47 8.52 10.29
N ILE A 176 4.60 8.33 11.61
CA ILE A 176 5.57 7.40 12.19
C ILE A 176 5.24 5.95 11.81
N SER A 177 3.98 5.55 11.98
CA SER A 177 3.54 4.20 11.64
C SER A 177 3.62 3.93 10.13
N GLY A 178 3.23 4.89 9.30
CA GLY A 178 3.30 4.78 7.84
C GLY A 178 4.75 4.71 7.34
N PHE A 179 5.63 5.55 7.88
CA PHE A 179 7.06 5.52 7.55
C PHE A 179 7.71 4.19 7.95
N TYR A 180 7.35 3.64 9.12
CA TYR A 180 7.80 2.31 9.51
C TYR A 180 7.39 1.25 8.48
N ILE A 181 6.12 1.19 8.10
CA ILE A 181 5.59 0.20 7.14
C ILE A 181 6.28 0.35 5.78
N TYR A 182 6.54 1.59 5.35
CA TYR A 182 7.22 1.88 4.09
C TYR A 182 8.69 1.41 4.10
N CYS A 183 9.40 1.57 5.21
CA CYS A 183 10.85 1.31 5.27
C CYS A 183 11.24 -0.08 5.80
N ILE A 184 10.41 -0.74 6.60
CA ILE A 184 10.80 -1.95 7.33
C ILE A 184 11.21 -3.10 6.39
N GLY A 185 10.63 -3.19 5.19
CA GLY A 185 11.04 -4.19 4.20
C GLY A 185 12.49 -4.00 3.75
N ALA A 186 12.90 -2.76 3.46
CA ALA A 186 14.27 -2.43 3.07
C ALA A 186 15.25 -2.67 4.23
N VAL A 187 14.85 -2.35 5.47
CA VAL A 187 15.63 -2.66 6.67
C VAL A 187 15.82 -4.18 6.81
N MET A 188 14.76 -4.96 6.62
CA MET A 188 14.79 -6.42 6.69
C MET A 188 15.61 -7.06 5.57
N GLN A 189 15.73 -6.40 4.42
CA GLN A 189 16.63 -6.78 3.34
C GLN A 189 18.09 -6.51 3.70
N PHE A 190 18.39 -5.35 4.31
CA PHE A 190 19.74 -4.99 4.73
C PHE A 190 20.23 -5.80 5.94
N PHE A 191 19.31 -6.25 6.79
CA PHE A 191 19.57 -7.12 7.94
C PHE A 191 18.85 -8.47 7.80
N PRO A 192 19.35 -9.42 6.99
CA PRO A 192 18.65 -10.67 6.68
C PRO A 192 18.30 -11.52 7.91
N LYS A 193 19.08 -11.44 8.99
CA LYS A 193 18.83 -12.17 10.24
C LYS A 193 17.68 -11.60 11.08
N LEU A 194 17.20 -10.39 10.76
CA LEU A 194 16.19 -9.69 11.54
C LEU A 194 14.84 -10.40 11.48
N GLY A 195 14.35 -10.85 12.63
CA GLY A 195 13.04 -11.50 12.76
C GLY A 195 12.98 -12.93 12.23
N VAL A 196 14.11 -13.52 11.82
CA VAL A 196 14.19 -14.94 11.48
C VAL A 196 14.03 -15.73 12.77
N LYS A 197 12.88 -16.41 12.92
CA LYS A 197 12.75 -17.43 13.95
C LYS A 197 13.60 -18.62 13.51
N ASN A 198 14.72 -18.87 14.20
CA ASN A 198 15.42 -20.15 14.09
C ASN A 198 14.37 -21.24 14.33
N LYS A 199 14.05 -22.02 13.29
CA LYS A 199 13.42 -23.32 13.50
C LYS A 199 14.41 -24.12 14.34
N LYS A 200 14.25 -24.12 15.67
CA LYS A 200 14.79 -25.21 16.47
C LYS A 200 14.15 -26.50 15.93
N LYS A 201 15.04 -27.45 15.66
CA LYS A 201 14.82 -28.80 15.14
C LYS A 201 13.51 -29.43 15.63
#